data_AF-A0A9X3DZR2-F1
#
_entry.id   AF-A0A9X3DZR2-F1
#
_cell.length_a   1.000
_cell.length_b   1.000
_cell.length_c   1.000
_cell.angle_alpha   90.00
_cell.angle_beta   90.00
_cell.angle_gamma   90.00
#
_symmetry.space_group_name_H-M   'P 1'
#
loop_
_entity.id
_entity.type
_entity.pdbx_description
1 polymer ?
#
loop_
_entity_poly.entity_id
_entity_poly.type
_entity_poly.pdbx_seq_one_letter_code
_entity_poly.pdbx_strand_id
1 'polypeptide(L)'
;MFATSIRAALAAAAFATLFGGPLASANAETANIAPQPPAGATAPAPDADNDRADAAWADFLETEGAILADAQFAALNNLAFQAAAVRVCDGHALAKEAFGKAIGDVIASGDKQLSDDDAEARKTAILVAFGARYGLFIAEAHGDKVDFCASAAKLKAEPDGTPVFLE
;
A
#
# COMPACT_ATOMS: atom_id res chain seq x y z
N MET A 1 11.53 36.12 33.33
CA MET A 1 12.54 35.30 34.03
C MET A 1 12.24 35.35 35.51
N PHE A 2 11.60 34.32 36.08
CA PHE A 2 11.67 33.90 37.49
C PHE A 2 10.84 32.62 37.60
N ALA A 3 11.50 31.47 37.56
CA ALA A 3 10.89 30.18 37.89
C ALA A 3 11.76 29.54 38.97
N THR A 4 11.31 29.67 40.21
CA THR A 4 11.74 28.90 41.38
C THR A 4 10.49 28.11 41.74
N SER A 5 10.48 26.77 41.83
CA SER A 5 11.18 26.02 42.85
C SER A 5 11.09 24.52 42.56
N ILE A 6 12.17 23.80 42.76
CA ILE A 6 12.19 22.35 42.95
C ILE A 6 12.22 22.08 44.47
N ARG A 7 11.33 21.22 44.97
CA ARG A 7 11.43 20.40 46.20
C ARG A 7 10.17 19.51 46.22
N ALA A 8 10.25 18.23 45.87
CA ALA A 8 10.79 17.09 46.61
C ALA A 8 9.81 16.49 47.63
N ALA A 9 9.83 15.15 47.65
CA ALA A 9 9.46 14.20 48.69
C ALA A 9 8.04 13.59 48.69
N LEU A 10 8.04 12.32 48.28
CA LEU A 10 7.42 11.15 48.91
C LEU A 10 6.29 11.37 49.92
N ALA A 11 5.15 10.75 49.63
CA ALA A 11 4.34 10.07 50.64
C ALA A 11 3.81 8.76 50.04
N ALA A 12 4.47 7.66 50.40
CA ALA A 12 3.90 6.33 50.32
C ALA A 12 3.03 6.11 51.56
N ALA A 13 1.74 5.80 51.39
CA ALA A 13 0.99 4.93 52.29
C ALA A 13 -0.42 4.67 51.74
N ALA A 14 -0.68 3.38 51.50
CA ALA A 14 -1.91 2.66 51.82
C ALA A 14 -3.26 3.19 51.28
N PHE A 15 -3.75 2.53 50.23
CA PHE A 15 -5.15 2.12 50.15
C PHE A 15 -5.22 0.73 49.52
N ALA A 16 -4.80 -0.27 50.30
CA ALA A 16 -5.15 -1.66 50.04
C ALA A 16 -6.55 -1.93 50.60
N THR A 17 -7.20 -2.94 50.02
CA THR A 17 -8.52 -3.52 50.36
C THR A 17 -9.74 -2.82 49.77
N LEU A 18 -10.05 -3.11 48.49
CA LEU A 18 -11.44 -3.10 48.02
C LEU A 18 -11.68 -3.93 46.75
N PHE A 19 -11.02 -5.09 46.56
CA PHE A 19 -11.41 -6.04 45.51
C PHE A 19 -11.18 -7.49 45.96
N GLY A 20 -11.98 -7.94 46.92
CA GLY A 20 -12.11 -9.36 47.25
C GLY A 20 -13.22 -9.98 46.40
N GLY A 21 -12.85 -10.49 45.23
CA GLY A 21 -13.68 -11.34 44.38
C GLY A 21 -12.77 -12.24 43.56
N PRO A 22 -13.13 -13.51 43.29
CA PRO A 22 -12.26 -14.42 42.56
C PRO A 22 -12.00 -13.86 41.16
N LEU A 23 -10.72 -13.59 40.87
CA LEU A 23 -10.22 -13.29 39.54
C LEU A 23 -10.37 -14.55 38.70
N ALA A 24 -11.54 -14.71 38.07
CA ALA A 24 -11.66 -15.52 36.88
C ALA A 24 -10.75 -14.88 35.83
N SER A 25 -9.73 -15.61 35.40
CA SER A 25 -8.91 -15.28 34.25
C SER A 25 -9.83 -15.06 33.06
N ALA A 26 -10.13 -13.80 32.74
CA ALA A 26 -10.77 -13.44 31.50
C ALA A 26 -9.74 -13.64 30.38
N ASN A 27 -9.58 -14.89 29.96
CA ASN A 27 -9.04 -15.19 28.65
C ASN A 27 -10.05 -14.60 27.67
N ALA A 28 -9.79 -13.40 27.19
CA ALA A 28 -10.42 -12.92 25.97
C ALA A 28 -9.87 -13.76 24.82
N GLU A 29 -10.38 -15.00 24.68
CA GLU A 29 -10.50 -15.62 23.38
C GLU A 29 -11.42 -14.71 22.60
N THR A 30 -10.84 -13.78 21.82
CA THR A 30 -11.49 -13.25 20.64
C THR A 30 -11.71 -14.45 19.73
N ALA A 31 -12.79 -15.18 19.98
CA ALA A 31 -13.33 -16.18 19.09
C ALA A 31 -13.45 -15.51 17.74
N ASN A 32 -12.58 -15.92 16.82
CA ASN A 32 -12.61 -15.53 15.44
C ASN A 32 -13.92 -16.07 14.87
N ILE A 33 -15.01 -15.31 14.96
CA ILE A 33 -16.26 -15.59 14.26
C ILE A 33 -16.04 -15.22 12.79
N ALA A 34 -15.08 -15.90 12.16
CA ALA A 34 -15.15 -16.09 10.72
C ALA A 34 -16.29 -17.10 10.51
N PRO A 35 -17.31 -16.78 9.70
CA PRO A 35 -18.33 -17.75 9.33
C PRO A 35 -17.65 -19.03 8.82
N GLN A 36 -18.02 -20.19 9.36
CA GLN A 36 -17.57 -21.45 8.79
C GLN A 36 -17.98 -21.46 7.31
N PRO A 37 -17.05 -21.69 6.37
CA PRO A 37 -17.41 -21.81 4.97
C PRO A 37 -18.40 -22.98 4.83
N PRO A 38 -19.45 -22.84 4.01
CA PRO A 38 -20.45 -23.88 3.84
C PRO A 38 -19.78 -25.19 3.44
N ALA A 39 -20.20 -26.30 4.05
CA ALA A 39 -19.71 -27.63 3.71
C ALA A 39 -19.97 -27.89 2.21
N GLY A 40 -18.89 -27.97 1.43
CA GLY A 40 -18.95 -28.05 -0.03
C GLY A 40 -18.36 -26.84 -0.77
N ALA A 41 -17.87 -25.81 -0.07
CA ALA A 41 -16.96 -24.83 -0.66
C ALA A 41 -15.66 -25.55 -1.04
N THR A 42 -15.55 -25.91 -2.32
CA THR A 42 -14.28 -26.30 -2.94
C THR A 42 -13.27 -25.22 -2.63
N ALA A 43 -12.10 -25.60 -2.11
CA ALA A 43 -10.94 -24.72 -2.08
C ALA A 43 -10.81 -24.01 -3.45
N PRO A 44 -10.40 -22.75 -3.51
CA PRO A 44 -10.11 -22.11 -4.79
C PRO A 44 -9.23 -23.06 -5.59
N ALA A 45 -9.62 -23.37 -6.81
CA ALA A 45 -8.85 -24.27 -7.66
C ALA A 45 -7.40 -23.74 -7.71
N PRO A 46 -6.38 -24.60 -7.53
CA PRO A 46 -4.99 -24.17 -7.44
C PRO A 46 -4.39 -23.60 -8.74
N ASP A 47 -5.20 -23.38 -9.78
CA ASP A 47 -4.77 -22.87 -11.09
C ASP A 47 -5.77 -21.83 -11.68
N ALA A 48 -6.53 -21.11 -10.85
CA ALA A 48 -7.25 -19.90 -11.31
C ALA A 48 -6.31 -18.67 -11.39
N ASP A 49 -5.00 -18.94 -11.41
CA ASP A 49 -3.91 -17.98 -11.30
C ASP A 49 -3.73 -17.20 -12.60
N ASN A 50 -3.56 -15.90 -12.46
CA ASN A 50 -3.32 -14.88 -13.50
C ASN A 50 -4.45 -14.55 -14.48
N ASP A 51 -5.34 -15.46 -14.89
CA ASP A 51 -6.37 -15.14 -15.92
C ASP A 51 -7.25 -13.93 -15.53
N ARG A 52 -7.62 -13.80 -14.25
CA ARG A 52 -8.42 -12.66 -13.77
C ARG A 52 -7.59 -11.38 -13.67
N ALA A 53 -6.32 -11.47 -13.28
CA ALA A 53 -5.44 -10.32 -13.18
C ALA A 53 -5.07 -9.80 -14.57
N ASP A 54 -4.81 -10.71 -15.51
CA ASP A 54 -4.53 -10.41 -16.92
C ASP A 54 -5.74 -9.79 -17.61
N ALA A 55 -6.95 -10.33 -17.39
CA ALA A 55 -8.18 -9.71 -17.89
C ALA A 55 -8.41 -8.31 -17.29
N ALA A 56 -8.17 -8.15 -15.98
CA ALA A 56 -8.31 -6.84 -15.33
C ALA A 56 -7.25 -5.84 -15.81
N TRP A 57 -6.02 -6.30 -16.11
CA TRP A 57 -5.01 -5.48 -16.78
C TRP A 57 -5.46 -5.08 -18.17
N ALA A 58 -5.93 -6.01 -19.00
CA ALA A 58 -6.40 -5.72 -20.35
C ALA A 58 -7.51 -4.66 -20.35
N ASP A 59 -8.56 -4.85 -19.53
CA ASP A 59 -9.68 -3.90 -19.38
C ASP A 59 -9.18 -2.51 -18.91
N PHE A 60 -8.22 -2.50 -17.97
CA PHE A 60 -7.66 -1.26 -17.45
C PHE A 60 -6.84 -0.51 -18.51
N LEU A 61 -6.01 -1.21 -19.29
CA LEU A 61 -5.19 -0.61 -20.34
C LEU A 61 -6.02 -0.06 -21.50
N GLU A 62 -7.10 -0.75 -21.88
CA GLU A 62 -8.02 -0.28 -22.93
C GLU A 62 -8.70 1.04 -22.55
N THR A 63 -9.01 1.24 -21.26
CA THR A 63 -9.71 2.44 -20.78
C THR A 63 -8.77 3.64 -20.54
N GLU A 64 -7.50 3.40 -20.25
CA GLU A 64 -6.54 4.47 -19.93
C GLU A 64 -5.83 5.12 -21.12
N GLY A 65 -5.73 4.44 -22.25
CA GLY A 65 -5.02 4.93 -23.43
C GLY A 65 -5.54 6.27 -23.99
N ALA A 66 -6.73 6.71 -23.56
CA ALA A 66 -7.31 7.99 -23.92
C ALA A 66 -6.94 9.14 -22.97
N ILE A 67 -6.35 8.87 -21.80
CA ILE A 67 -6.23 9.84 -20.69
C ILE A 67 -4.78 10.22 -20.39
N LEU A 68 -3.84 9.27 -20.56
CA LEU A 68 -2.43 9.46 -20.18
C LEU A 68 -1.50 9.42 -21.39
N ALA A 69 -0.48 10.28 -21.39
CA ALA A 69 0.62 10.14 -22.32
C ALA A 69 1.49 8.92 -21.95
N ASP A 70 2.14 8.29 -22.93
CA ASP A 70 2.96 7.08 -22.74
C ASP A 70 4.00 7.20 -21.61
N ALA A 71 4.65 8.36 -21.50
CA ALA A 71 5.62 8.62 -20.43
C ALA A 71 4.98 8.66 -19.03
N GLN A 72 3.75 9.18 -18.92
CA GLN A 72 2.99 9.19 -17.66
C GLN A 72 2.55 7.78 -17.30
N PHE A 73 2.10 7.02 -18.30
CA PHE A 73 1.73 5.63 -18.15
C PHE A 73 2.89 4.81 -17.58
N ALA A 74 4.06 4.88 -18.21
CA ALA A 74 5.25 4.14 -17.78
C ALA A 74 5.70 4.55 -16.36
N ALA A 75 5.69 5.85 -16.06
CA ALA A 75 6.04 6.36 -14.75
C ALA A 75 5.08 5.88 -13.65
N LEU A 76 3.76 5.95 -13.89
CA LEU A 76 2.74 5.47 -12.95
C LEU A 76 2.83 3.97 -12.72
N ASN A 77 3.09 3.20 -13.79
CA ASN A 77 3.25 1.76 -13.68
C ASN A 77 4.42 1.39 -12.79
N ASN A 78 5.57 2.02 -13.01
CA ASN A 78 6.77 1.81 -12.21
C ASN A 78 6.58 2.24 -10.74
N LEU A 79 5.93 3.39 -10.49
CA LEU A 79 5.62 3.86 -9.14
C LEU A 79 4.68 2.88 -8.41
N ALA A 80 3.63 2.41 -9.09
CA ALA A 80 2.66 1.48 -8.52
C ALA A 80 3.29 0.12 -8.20
N PHE A 81 4.14 -0.41 -9.10
CA PHE A 81 4.88 -1.65 -8.88
C PHE A 81 5.75 -1.58 -7.62
N GLN A 82 6.55 -0.53 -7.48
CA GLN A 82 7.44 -0.38 -6.33
C GLN A 82 6.68 -0.13 -5.01
N ALA A 83 5.57 0.59 -5.07
CA ALA A 83 4.69 0.73 -3.91
C ALA A 83 4.07 -0.62 -3.49
N ALA A 84 3.66 -1.46 -4.45
CA ALA A 84 3.14 -2.80 -4.20
C ALA A 84 4.24 -3.73 -3.64
N ALA A 85 5.46 -3.66 -4.16
CA ALA A 85 6.62 -4.39 -3.66
C ALA A 85 6.87 -4.12 -2.16
N VAL A 86 6.83 -2.86 -1.72
CA VAL A 86 6.98 -2.52 -0.29
C VAL A 86 5.85 -3.09 0.58
N ARG A 87 4.67 -3.32 0.01
CA ARG A 87 3.54 -3.90 0.74
C ARG A 87 3.62 -5.43 0.88
N VAL A 88 4.15 -6.11 -0.14
CA VAL A 88 4.08 -7.57 -0.29
C VAL A 88 5.40 -8.26 0.02
N CYS A 89 6.52 -7.64 -0.33
CA CYS A 89 7.86 -8.20 -0.24
C CYS A 89 8.59 -7.68 1.00
N ASP A 90 9.25 -8.57 1.73
CA ASP A 90 10.02 -8.20 2.91
C ASP A 90 11.32 -7.48 2.53
N GLY A 91 11.81 -6.60 3.41
CA GLY A 91 13.12 -5.95 3.24
C GLY A 91 13.17 -4.80 2.24
N HIS A 92 12.01 -4.35 1.73
CA HIS A 92 11.90 -3.14 0.92
C HIS A 92 11.23 -2.01 1.72
N ALA A 93 11.76 -0.81 1.60
CA ALA A 93 11.10 0.43 2.00
C ALA A 93 10.95 1.37 0.80
N LEU A 94 10.05 2.36 0.89
CA LEU A 94 10.00 3.44 -0.10
C LEU A 94 10.92 4.59 0.34
N ALA A 95 11.72 5.10 -0.59
CA ALA A 95 12.36 6.41 -0.53
C ALA A 95 11.28 7.51 -0.58
N LYS A 96 10.59 7.75 0.55
CA LYS A 96 9.32 8.51 0.60
C LYS A 96 9.37 9.87 -0.09
N GLU A 97 10.46 10.61 0.08
CA GLU A 97 10.64 11.93 -0.53
C GLU A 97 10.78 11.84 -2.05
N ALA A 98 11.64 10.95 -2.54
CA ALA A 98 11.83 10.73 -3.98
C ALA A 98 10.57 10.17 -4.65
N PHE A 99 9.90 9.23 -3.99
CA PHE A 99 8.64 8.65 -4.44
C PHE A 99 7.52 9.71 -4.51
N GLY A 100 7.35 10.50 -3.45
CA GLY A 100 6.35 11.57 -3.40
C GLY A 100 6.60 12.64 -4.46
N LYS A 101 7.88 13.01 -4.67
CA LYS A 101 8.26 13.92 -5.75
C LYS A 101 7.91 13.34 -7.12
N ALA A 102 8.21 12.08 -7.37
CA ALA A 102 7.93 11.44 -8.65
C ALA A 102 6.43 11.37 -8.98
N ILE A 103 5.56 11.08 -8.01
CA ILE A 103 4.10 11.19 -8.21
C ILE A 103 3.71 12.64 -8.54
N GLY A 104 4.26 13.61 -7.81
CA GLY A 104 4.02 15.04 -8.08
C GLY A 104 4.45 15.46 -9.48
N ASP A 105 5.61 14.99 -9.95
CA ASP A 105 6.11 15.25 -11.30
C ASP A 105 5.17 14.65 -12.36
N VAL A 106 4.63 13.44 -12.14
CA VAL A 106 3.63 12.85 -13.05
C VAL A 106 2.36 13.69 -13.11
N ILE A 107 1.82 14.12 -11.97
CA ILE A 107 0.62 14.97 -11.91
C ILE A 107 0.84 16.31 -12.66
N ALA A 108 2.02 16.90 -12.45
CA ALA A 108 2.41 18.16 -13.06
C ALA A 108 2.80 18.01 -14.55
N SER A 109 3.11 16.80 -15.01
CA SER A 109 3.41 16.51 -16.41
C SER A 109 2.13 16.47 -17.26
N GLY A 110 2.27 16.69 -18.57
CA GLY A 110 1.16 16.79 -19.51
C GLY A 110 0.92 18.23 -19.99
N ASP A 111 -0.19 18.43 -20.69
CA ASP A 111 -0.52 19.74 -21.27
C ASP A 111 -0.65 20.80 -20.17
N LYS A 112 0.06 21.92 -20.36
CA LYS A 112 0.07 23.10 -19.47
C LYS A 112 -1.00 24.12 -19.85
N GLN A 113 -1.76 23.88 -20.92
CA GLN A 113 -2.81 24.76 -21.42
C GLN A 113 -4.20 24.35 -20.93
N LEU A 114 -4.30 23.36 -20.04
CA LEU A 114 -5.57 23.00 -19.42
C LEU A 114 -6.11 24.14 -18.56
N SER A 115 -7.44 24.26 -18.51
CA SER A 115 -8.10 25.07 -17.49
C SER A 115 -7.81 24.51 -16.09
N ASP A 116 -7.99 25.31 -15.04
CA ASP A 116 -7.80 24.84 -13.66
C ASP A 116 -8.71 23.63 -13.35
N ASP A 117 -9.94 23.63 -13.85
CA ASP A 117 -10.91 22.54 -13.67
C ASP A 117 -10.45 21.25 -14.39
N ASP A 118 -9.96 21.36 -15.63
CA ASP A 118 -9.45 20.22 -16.39
C ASP A 118 -8.15 19.66 -15.78
N ALA A 119 -7.30 20.54 -15.23
CA ALA A 119 -6.08 20.15 -14.54
C ALA A 119 -6.39 19.35 -13.26
N GLU A 120 -7.39 19.77 -12.48
CA GLU A 120 -7.83 19.04 -11.29
C GLU A 120 -8.52 17.71 -11.65
N ALA A 121 -9.32 17.69 -12.72
CA ALA A 121 -9.91 16.45 -13.24
C ALA A 121 -8.82 15.45 -13.68
N ARG A 122 -7.80 15.91 -14.40
CA ARG A 122 -6.65 15.09 -14.81
C ARG A 122 -5.88 14.56 -13.61
N LYS A 123 -5.59 15.42 -12.63
CA LYS A 123 -4.93 15.00 -11.38
C LYS A 123 -5.72 13.91 -10.67
N THR A 124 -7.04 14.04 -10.59
CA THR A 124 -7.92 13.02 -10.01
C THR A 124 -7.83 11.71 -10.79
N ALA A 125 -7.89 11.77 -12.13
CA ALA A 125 -7.76 10.60 -12.98
C ALA A 125 -6.40 9.90 -12.77
N ILE A 126 -5.29 10.65 -12.69
CA ILE A 126 -3.94 10.12 -12.40
C ILE A 126 -3.88 9.39 -11.07
N LEU A 127 -4.52 9.93 -10.02
CA LEU A 127 -4.51 9.28 -8.69
C LEU A 127 -5.36 8.01 -8.66
N VAL A 128 -6.51 8.01 -9.35
CA VAL A 128 -7.35 6.81 -9.51
C VAL A 128 -6.60 5.73 -10.30
N ALA A 129 -5.97 6.13 -11.40
CA ALA A 129 -5.10 5.32 -12.25
C ALA A 129 -3.93 4.69 -11.46
N PHE A 130 -3.27 5.47 -10.61
CA PHE A 130 -2.22 4.96 -9.71
C PHE A 130 -2.78 3.90 -8.74
N GLY A 131 -3.92 4.19 -8.10
CA GLY A 131 -4.55 3.26 -7.15
C GLY A 131 -5.00 1.94 -7.79
N ALA A 132 -5.55 1.99 -9.01
CA ALA A 132 -5.93 0.80 -9.76
C ALA A 132 -4.73 -0.09 -10.07
N ARG A 133 -3.63 0.49 -10.60
CA ARG A 133 -2.38 -0.25 -10.84
C ARG A 133 -1.79 -0.84 -9.57
N TYR A 134 -1.78 -0.08 -8.48
CA TYR A 134 -1.30 -0.56 -7.19
C TYR A 134 -2.08 -1.80 -6.74
N GLY A 135 -3.41 -1.78 -6.89
CA GLY A 135 -4.26 -2.94 -6.61
C GLY A 135 -3.98 -4.14 -7.52
N LEU A 136 -3.79 -3.90 -8.82
CA LEU A 136 -3.47 -4.94 -9.80
C LEU A 136 -2.12 -5.60 -9.50
N PHE A 137 -1.09 -4.83 -9.18
CA PHE A 137 0.21 -5.39 -8.80
C PHE A 137 0.16 -6.18 -7.49
N ILE A 138 -0.68 -5.78 -6.52
CA ILE A 138 -0.90 -6.60 -5.33
C ILE A 138 -1.56 -7.93 -5.73
N ALA A 139 -2.56 -7.91 -6.61
CA ALA A 139 -3.22 -9.13 -7.08
C ALA A 139 -2.25 -10.07 -7.82
N GLU A 140 -1.40 -9.52 -8.69
CA GLU A 140 -0.33 -10.26 -9.38
C GLU A 140 0.65 -10.88 -8.39
N ALA A 141 1.10 -10.10 -7.39
CA ALA A 141 1.99 -10.60 -6.35
C ALA A 141 1.33 -11.66 -5.44
N HIS A 142 -0.01 -11.73 -5.40
CA HIS A 142 -0.72 -12.81 -4.72
C HIS A 142 -0.79 -14.09 -5.56
N GLY A 143 -0.78 -13.99 -6.89
CA GLY A 143 -0.69 -15.14 -7.79
C GLY A 143 0.72 -15.74 -7.82
N ASP A 144 1.75 -14.90 -7.96
CA ASP A 144 3.14 -15.34 -7.89
C ASP A 144 4.03 -14.39 -7.07
N LYS A 145 4.01 -14.59 -5.75
CA LYS A 145 4.79 -13.78 -4.82
C LYS A 145 6.30 -13.89 -5.05
N VAL A 146 6.79 -15.09 -5.39
CA VAL A 146 8.24 -15.34 -5.48
C VAL A 146 8.82 -14.58 -6.66
N ASP A 147 8.21 -14.71 -7.83
CA ASP A 147 8.69 -14.04 -9.03
C ASP A 147 8.45 -12.52 -8.97
N PHE A 148 7.35 -12.08 -8.36
CA PHE A 148 7.10 -10.65 -8.13
C PHE A 148 8.19 -10.03 -7.24
N CYS A 149 8.52 -10.66 -6.11
CA CYS A 149 9.55 -10.15 -5.21
C CYS A 149 10.97 -10.26 -5.81
N ALA A 150 11.25 -11.31 -6.60
CA ALA A 150 12.50 -11.40 -7.36
C ALA A 150 12.62 -10.25 -8.38
N SER A 151 11.53 -9.90 -9.05
CA SER A 151 11.48 -8.76 -9.98
C SER A 151 11.72 -7.43 -9.28
N ALA A 152 11.15 -7.23 -8.08
CA ALA A 152 11.38 -6.02 -7.29
C ALA A 152 12.84 -5.91 -6.82
N ALA A 153 13.43 -7.02 -6.34
CA ALA A 153 14.83 -7.07 -5.97
C ALA A 153 15.75 -6.81 -7.17
N LYS A 154 15.43 -7.38 -8.33
CA LYS A 154 16.16 -7.13 -9.58
C LYS A 154 16.08 -5.68 -10.00
N LEU A 155 14.90 -5.06 -10.01
CA LEU A 155 14.75 -3.64 -10.35
C LEU A 155 15.62 -2.75 -9.46
N LYS A 156 15.68 -3.03 -8.15
CA LYS A 156 16.53 -2.30 -7.21
C LYS A 156 18.03 -2.45 -7.51
N ALA A 157 18.46 -3.63 -7.92
CA ALA A 157 19.87 -3.93 -8.20
C ALA A 157 20.31 -3.48 -9.61
N GLU A 158 19.42 -3.60 -10.59
CA GLU A 158 19.67 -3.47 -12.02
C GLU A 158 18.56 -2.62 -12.68
N PRO A 159 18.56 -1.29 -12.44
CA PRO A 159 17.43 -0.44 -12.84
C PRO A 159 17.21 -0.26 -14.34
N ASP A 160 18.21 -0.52 -15.19
CA ASP A 160 18.17 -0.35 -16.66
C ASP A 160 17.43 0.94 -17.13
N GLY A 161 17.80 2.09 -16.55
CA GLY A 161 17.18 3.38 -16.86
C GLY A 161 15.80 3.62 -16.23
N THR A 162 15.22 2.62 -15.59
CA THR A 162 13.99 2.74 -14.79
C THR A 162 14.29 3.43 -13.46
N PRO A 163 13.54 4.49 -13.10
CA PRO A 163 13.70 5.13 -11.80
C PRO A 163 13.43 4.16 -10.64
N VAL A 164 14.29 4.15 -9.61
CA VAL A 164 14.14 3.33 -8.41
C VAL A 164 13.83 4.21 -7.19
N PHE A 165 12.85 3.75 -6.43
CA PHE A 165 12.32 4.34 -5.21
C PHE A 165 12.30 3.34 -4.05
N LEU A 166 12.92 2.16 -4.21
CA LEU A 166 13.09 1.14 -3.19
C LEU A 166 14.39 1.35 -2.40
N GLU A 167 14.30 1.34 -1.07
CA GLU A 167 15.42 1.39 -0.12
C GLU A 167 15.55 0.11 0.71
#